data_AF-A0A0N1FD57-F1
#
_entry.id   AF-A0A0N1FD57-F1
#
_cell.length_a   1.000
_cell.length_b   1.000
_cell.length_c   1.000
_cell.angle_alpha   90.00
_cell.angle_beta   90.00
_cell.angle_gamma   90.00
#
_symmetry.space_group_name_H-M   'P 1'
#
loop_
_entity.id
_entity.type
_entity.pdbx_description
1 polymer ?
#
loop_
_entity_poly.entity_id
_entity_poly.type
_entity_poly.pdbx_seq_one_letter_code
_entity_poly.pdbx_strand_id
1 'polypeptide(L)'
;MISDGATFEAVRNQRALGDMTPITSDDLWDHVAKKMAHKPYKSLGTDLVARTRKARDARIRELIALGRMQETLAKEGRPYGREIVLKTQARHAERSHGARLVEIDARLRTMIRDAPAVMTHAEKMLRSERAARVLGRSRHVSSMSAGAGH
;
A
#
# COMPACT_ATOMS: atom_id res chain seq x y z
N MET A 1 -22.31 4.95 -18.32
CA MET A 1 -23.31 5.86 -18.91
C MET A 1 -22.93 7.29 -18.49
N ILE A 2 -22.78 8.22 -19.43
CA ILE A 2 -22.55 9.64 -19.10
C ILE A 2 -23.96 10.24 -18.89
N SER A 3 -24.16 11.01 -17.82
CA SER A 3 -25.44 11.66 -17.55
C SER A 3 -25.50 13.00 -18.27
N ASP A 4 -26.46 13.16 -19.18
CA ASP A 4 -26.64 14.37 -19.98
C ASP A 4 -26.96 15.60 -19.12
N GLY A 5 -27.65 15.42 -18.00
CA GLY A 5 -27.90 16.50 -17.05
C GLY A 5 -26.62 17.00 -16.36
N ALA A 6 -25.69 16.09 -16.04
CA ALA A 6 -24.43 16.46 -15.40
C ALA A 6 -23.46 17.14 -16.37
N THR A 7 -23.49 16.77 -17.65
CA THR A 7 -22.68 17.45 -18.69
C THR A 7 -23.24 18.83 -19.03
N PHE A 8 -24.56 18.98 -19.05
CA PHE A 8 -25.22 20.26 -19.26
C PHE A 8 -24.88 21.28 -18.16
N GLU A 9 -25.02 20.89 -16.89
CA GLU A 9 -24.65 21.75 -15.76
C GLU A 9 -23.14 22.08 -15.75
N ALA A 10 -22.29 21.14 -16.19
CA ALA A 10 -20.85 21.39 -16.30
C ALA A 10 -20.50 22.40 -17.41
N VAL A 11 -21.17 22.35 -18.56
CA VAL A 11 -21.00 23.33 -19.64
C VAL A 11 -21.54 24.70 -19.21
N ARG A 12 -22.70 24.72 -18.54
CA ARG A 12 -23.30 25.94 -18.00
C ARG A 12 -22.39 26.66 -16.99
N ASN A 13 -21.79 25.92 -16.06
CA ASN A 13 -20.90 26.47 -15.03
C ASN A 13 -19.54 26.95 -15.58
N GLN A 14 -19.18 26.57 -16.82
CA GLN A 14 -17.97 27.04 -17.50
C GLN A 14 -18.18 28.31 -18.32
N ARG A 15 -19.44 28.71 -18.57
CA ARG A 15 -19.76 29.94 -19.28
C ARG A 15 -19.67 31.14 -18.33
N ALA A 16 -19.40 32.31 -18.91
CA ALA A 16 -19.37 33.55 -18.16
C ALA A 16 -20.75 33.85 -17.56
N LEU A 17 -20.78 34.44 -16.37
CA LEU A 17 -22.03 34.85 -15.72
C LEU A 17 -22.78 35.84 -16.63
N GLY A 18 -24.00 35.47 -17.05
CA GLY A 18 -24.83 36.29 -17.94
C GLY A 18 -24.80 35.89 -19.42
N ASP A 19 -24.02 34.89 -19.81
CA ASP A 19 -24.07 34.32 -21.16
C ASP A 19 -25.36 33.51 -21.35
N MET A 20 -26.24 33.99 -22.24
CA MET A 20 -27.53 33.39 -22.56
C MET A 20 -27.52 32.59 -23.88
N THR A 21 -26.34 32.34 -24.46
CA THR A 21 -26.24 31.50 -25.65
C THR A 21 -26.86 30.11 -25.37
N PRO A 22 -27.69 29.55 -26.26
CA PRO A 22 -28.24 28.22 -26.07
C PRO A 22 -27.10 27.19 -26.01
N ILE A 23 -27.16 26.24 -25.08
CA ILE A 23 -26.22 25.11 -25.02
C ILE A 23 -26.71 24.08 -26.03
N THR A 24 -25.91 23.80 -27.05
CA THR A 24 -26.23 22.83 -28.09
C THR A 24 -25.70 21.43 -27.72
N SER A 25 -26.20 20.40 -28.40
CA SER A 25 -25.69 19.03 -28.24
C SER A 25 -24.19 18.92 -28.57
N ASP A 26 -23.71 19.71 -29.53
CA ASP A 26 -22.30 19.71 -29.94
C ASP A 26 -21.39 20.24 -28.82
N ASP A 27 -21.84 21.28 -28.10
CA ASP A 27 -21.13 21.81 -26.93
C ASP A 27 -20.95 20.75 -25.82
N LEU A 28 -21.96 19.88 -25.64
CA LEU A 28 -21.90 18.78 -24.68
C LEU A 28 -20.89 17.71 -25.13
N TRP A 29 -20.91 17.36 -26.41
CA TRP A 29 -19.97 16.37 -26.98
C TRP A 29 -18.53 16.87 -26.97
N ASP A 30 -18.29 18.14 -27.25
CA ASP A 30 -16.96 18.76 -27.16
C ASP A 30 -16.43 18.77 -25.72
N HIS A 31 -17.29 19.08 -24.74
CA HIS A 31 -16.91 19.02 -23.33
C HIS A 31 -16.57 17.58 -22.89
N VAL A 32 -17.37 16.60 -23.31
CA VAL A 32 -17.11 15.17 -23.06
C VAL A 32 -15.81 14.73 -23.72
N ALA A 33 -15.59 15.08 -24.99
CA ALA A 33 -14.37 14.75 -25.74
C ALA A 33 -13.13 15.33 -25.06
N LYS A 34 -13.18 16.61 -24.65
CA LYS A 34 -12.12 17.28 -23.90
C LYS A 34 -11.82 16.58 -22.58
N LYS A 35 -12.85 16.21 -21.81
CA LYS A 35 -12.67 15.44 -20.55
C LYS A 35 -12.15 14.02 -20.77
N MET A 36 -12.51 13.36 -21.87
CA MET A 36 -11.99 12.02 -22.21
C MET A 36 -10.54 12.08 -22.71
N ALA A 37 -10.13 13.17 -23.37
CA ALA A 37 -8.75 13.39 -23.76
C ALA A 37 -7.84 13.68 -22.55
N HIS A 38 -8.33 14.42 -21.55
CA HIS A 38 -7.58 14.80 -20.34
C HIS A 38 -7.49 13.74 -19.23
N LYS A 39 -7.93 12.50 -19.46
CA LYS A 39 -7.79 11.45 -18.45
C LYS A 39 -6.32 10.97 -18.35
N PRO A 40 -5.68 11.02 -17.18
CA PRO A 40 -4.28 10.58 -16.98
C PRO A 40 -4.08 9.07 -17.18
N TYR A 41 -5.14 8.31 -17.46
CA TYR A 41 -5.08 6.88 -17.78
C TYR A 41 -4.97 6.63 -19.30
N LYS A 42 -5.24 7.65 -20.14
CA LYS A 42 -5.13 7.54 -21.61
C LYS A 42 -3.68 7.67 -22.09
N SER A 43 -2.83 8.31 -21.30
CA SER A 43 -1.37 8.33 -21.53
C SER A 43 -0.75 6.94 -21.44
N LEU A 44 -1.37 5.98 -20.74
CA LEU A 44 -0.87 4.59 -20.76
C LEU A 44 -1.01 3.96 -22.15
N GLY A 45 -2.07 4.30 -22.90
CA GLY A 45 -2.31 3.79 -24.25
C GLY A 45 -1.39 4.40 -25.29
N THR A 46 -1.16 5.72 -25.25
CA THR A 46 -0.24 6.41 -26.17
C THR A 46 1.23 6.13 -25.84
N ASP A 47 1.58 5.98 -24.56
CA ASP A 47 2.92 5.56 -24.13
C ASP A 47 3.19 4.08 -24.48
N LEU A 48 2.13 3.25 -24.62
CA LEU A 48 2.23 1.91 -25.22
C LEU A 48 2.50 1.94 -26.73
N VAL A 49 1.99 2.96 -27.43
CA VAL A 49 2.21 3.17 -28.87
C VAL A 49 3.64 3.68 -29.12
N ALA A 50 4.20 4.46 -28.18
CA ALA A 50 5.60 4.91 -28.23
C ALA A 50 6.63 3.81 -27.87
N ARG A 51 6.20 2.67 -27.33
CA ARG A 51 7.12 1.55 -27.02
C ARG A 51 7.46 0.77 -28.28
N THR A 52 8.75 0.67 -28.56
CA THR A 52 9.29 -0.24 -29.59
C THR A 52 8.77 -1.66 -29.35
N ARG A 53 8.57 -2.43 -30.44
CA ARG A 53 8.11 -3.84 -30.37
C ARG A 53 8.92 -4.67 -29.37
N LYS A 54 10.23 -4.40 -29.27
CA LYS A 54 11.15 -5.03 -28.31
C LYS A 54 10.80 -4.73 -26.84
N ALA A 55 10.44 -3.49 -26.51
CA ALA A 55 10.03 -3.12 -25.15
C ALA A 55 8.68 -3.74 -24.78
N ARG A 56 7.77 -3.87 -25.75
CA ARG A 56 6.49 -4.56 -25.57
C ARG A 56 6.72 -6.05 -25.29
N ASP A 57 7.54 -6.72 -26.08
CA ASP A 57 7.83 -8.15 -25.93
C ASP A 57 8.56 -8.43 -24.60
N ALA A 58 9.50 -7.57 -24.21
CA ALA A 58 10.16 -7.66 -22.90
C ALA A 58 9.14 -7.55 -21.76
N ARG A 59 8.22 -6.59 -21.84
CA ARG A 59 7.18 -6.40 -20.83
C ARG A 59 6.19 -7.57 -20.78
N ILE A 60 5.81 -8.14 -21.92
CA ILE A 60 4.96 -9.32 -21.98
C ILE A 60 5.65 -10.50 -21.29
N ARG A 61 6.95 -10.72 -21.53
CA ARG A 61 7.73 -11.78 -20.86
C ARG A 61 7.80 -11.57 -19.36
N GLU A 62 8.01 -10.33 -18.90
CA GLU A 62 7.97 -10.00 -17.47
C GLU A 62 6.61 -10.35 -16.85
N LEU A 63 5.51 -9.97 -17.52
CA LEU A 63 4.16 -10.26 -17.01
C LEU A 63 3.87 -11.77 -16.96
N ILE A 64 4.32 -12.53 -17.96
CA ILE A 64 4.21 -14.00 -17.95
C ILE A 64 5.01 -14.59 -16.80
N ALA A 65 6.23 -14.11 -16.55
CA ALA A 65 7.06 -14.57 -15.45
C ALA A 65 6.42 -14.28 -14.08
N LEU A 66 5.87 -13.08 -13.91
CA LEU A 66 5.13 -12.70 -12.70
C LEU A 66 3.88 -13.57 -12.49
N GLY A 67 3.13 -13.86 -13.55
CA GLY A 67 1.96 -14.75 -13.49
C GLY A 67 2.34 -16.17 -13.06
N ARG A 68 3.41 -16.72 -13.63
CA ARG A 68 3.93 -18.05 -13.23
C ARG A 68 4.34 -18.09 -11.77
N MET A 69 5.04 -17.05 -11.29
CA MET A 69 5.45 -16.94 -9.88
C MET A 69 4.24 -16.85 -8.94
N GLN A 70 3.19 -16.13 -9.33
CA GLN A 70 1.94 -16.07 -8.58
C GLN A 70 1.27 -17.44 -8.49
N GLU A 71 1.24 -18.18 -9.61
CA GLU A 71 0.65 -19.51 -9.68
C GLU A 71 1.42 -20.52 -8.82
N THR A 72 2.76 -20.47 -8.81
CA THR A 72 3.58 -21.35 -7.95
C THR A 72 3.38 -21.03 -6.47
N LEU A 73 3.37 -19.75 -6.09
CA LEU A 73 3.15 -19.34 -4.70
C LEU A 73 1.73 -19.67 -4.21
N ALA A 74 0.74 -19.59 -5.10
CA ALA A 74 -0.62 -20.03 -4.82
C ALA A 74 -0.68 -21.55 -4.59
N LYS A 75 0.03 -22.35 -5.39
CA LYS A 75 0.16 -23.81 -5.19
C LYS A 75 0.86 -24.17 -3.88
N GLU A 76 1.80 -23.35 -3.44
CA GLU A 76 2.50 -23.48 -2.14
C GLU A 76 1.64 -23.01 -0.94
N GLY A 77 0.40 -22.56 -1.17
CA GLY A 77 -0.51 -22.12 -0.11
C GLY A 77 -0.14 -20.76 0.51
N ARG A 78 0.77 -20.00 -0.11
CA ARG A 78 1.14 -18.66 0.34
C ARG A 78 0.18 -17.61 -0.22
N PRO A 79 -0.43 -16.75 0.61
CA PRO A 79 -1.35 -15.71 0.15
C PRO A 79 -0.58 -14.50 -0.42
N TYR A 80 0.02 -14.68 -1.59
CA TYR A 80 0.87 -13.69 -2.27
C TYR A 80 0.20 -12.31 -2.43
N GLY A 81 -1.09 -12.28 -2.78
CA GLY A 81 -1.84 -11.03 -2.91
C GLY A 81 -1.90 -10.23 -1.59
N ARG A 82 -2.11 -10.93 -0.46
CA ARG A 82 -2.16 -10.31 0.87
C ARG A 82 -0.78 -9.80 1.28
N GLU A 83 0.28 -10.56 1.02
CA GLU A 83 1.66 -10.16 1.31
C GLU A 83 2.08 -8.90 0.54
N ILE A 84 1.73 -8.79 -0.74
CA ILE A 84 2.03 -7.60 -1.53
C ILE A 84 1.25 -6.38 -1.03
N VAL A 85 -0.04 -6.53 -0.71
CA VAL A 85 -0.84 -5.44 -0.15
C VAL A 85 -0.22 -4.93 1.14
N LEU A 86 0.13 -5.84 2.07
CA LEU A 86 0.79 -5.49 3.32
C LEU A 86 2.14 -4.81 3.10
N LYS A 87 2.97 -5.32 2.18
CA LYS A 87 4.29 -4.74 1.86
C LYS A 87 4.16 -3.35 1.23
N THR A 88 3.14 -3.14 0.41
CA THR A 88 2.87 -1.85 -0.23
C THR A 88 2.34 -0.83 0.77
N GLN A 89 1.44 -1.27 1.66
CA GLN A 89 0.95 -0.46 2.78
C GLN A 89 2.08 -0.09 3.74
N ALA A 90 2.97 -1.03 4.09
CA ALA A 90 4.13 -0.77 4.94
C ALA A 90 5.06 0.29 4.31
N ARG A 91 5.41 0.14 3.02
CA ARG A 91 6.21 1.14 2.31
C ARG A 91 5.54 2.50 2.21
N HIS A 92 4.21 2.52 2.05
CA HIS A 92 3.46 3.76 2.03
C HIS A 92 3.52 4.43 3.41
N ALA A 93 3.27 3.67 4.49
CA ALA A 93 3.35 4.15 5.86
C ALA A 93 4.76 4.66 6.22
N GLU A 94 5.81 3.96 5.80
CA GLU A 94 7.21 4.40 5.96
C GLU A 94 7.47 5.74 5.27
N ARG A 95 6.93 5.94 4.05
CA ARG A 95 7.10 7.20 3.32
C ARG A 95 6.26 8.32 3.90
N SER A 96 5.02 8.04 4.31
CA SER A 96 4.10 9.05 4.83
C SER A 96 4.41 9.45 6.28
N HIS A 97 5.09 8.57 7.03
CA HIS A 97 5.32 8.78 8.46
C HIS A 97 6.78 8.66 8.89
N GLY A 98 7.74 8.50 7.97
CA GLY A 98 9.16 8.36 8.33
C GLY A 98 9.67 9.48 9.24
N ALA A 99 9.40 10.74 8.88
CA ALA A 99 9.77 11.89 9.73
C ALA A 99 9.06 11.88 11.09
N ARG A 100 7.77 11.49 11.12
CA ARG A 100 6.97 11.41 12.35
C ARG A 100 7.39 10.25 13.26
N LEU A 101 7.81 9.12 12.69
CA LEU A 101 8.34 7.98 13.44
C LEU A 101 9.67 8.33 14.10
N VAL A 102 10.54 9.07 13.40
CA VAL A 102 11.79 9.58 13.98
C VAL A 102 11.51 10.57 15.12
N GLU A 103 10.53 11.45 14.96
CA GLU A 103 10.09 12.38 16.01
C GLU A 103 9.54 11.63 17.24
N ILE A 104 8.68 10.63 17.02
CA ILE A 104 8.10 9.80 18.09
C ILE A 104 9.21 9.02 18.81
N ASP A 105 10.18 8.45 18.09
CA ASP A 105 11.28 7.70 18.69
C ASP A 105 12.20 8.61 19.52
N ALA A 106 12.49 9.81 19.03
CA ALA A 106 13.24 10.82 19.80
C ALA A 106 12.51 11.20 21.09
N ARG A 107 11.20 11.43 21.01
CA ARG A 107 10.35 11.77 22.16
C ARG A 107 10.22 10.62 23.17
N LEU A 108 10.13 9.38 22.69
CA LEU A 108 10.15 8.19 23.54
C LEU A 108 11.48 8.05 24.28
N ARG A 109 12.62 8.29 23.61
CA ARG A 109 13.94 8.25 24.25
C ARG A 109 14.08 9.30 25.34
N THR A 110 13.61 10.52 25.11
CA THR A 110 13.62 11.57 26.15
C THR A 110 12.70 11.18 27.31
N MET A 111 11.51 10.65 27.03
CA MET A 111 10.60 10.20 28.09
C MET A 111 11.17 9.02 28.90
N ILE A 112 11.87 8.08 28.27
CA ILE A 112 12.51 6.96 28.98
C ILE A 112 13.68 7.45 29.84
N ARG A 113 14.47 8.40 29.33
CA ARG A 113 15.60 8.98 30.05
C ARG A 113 15.15 9.80 31.25
N ASP A 114 14.09 10.58 31.05
CA ASP A 114 13.56 11.51 32.05
C ASP A 114 12.47 10.86 32.92
N ALA A 115 12.11 9.60 32.64
CA ALA A 115 11.20 8.84 33.48
C ALA A 115 11.83 8.67 34.87
N PRO A 116 11.12 9.05 35.95
CA PRO A 116 11.56 8.66 37.29
C PRO A 116 11.64 7.14 37.32
N ALA A 117 12.61 6.58 38.05
CA ALA A 117 12.75 5.15 38.18
C ALA A 117 11.46 4.56 38.76
N VAL A 118 10.58 4.05 37.88
CA VAL A 118 9.31 3.43 38.25
C VAL A 118 9.53 2.17 39.09
N MET A 119 10.75 1.64 39.06
CA MET A 119 11.19 0.48 39.83
C MET A 119 12.49 0.79 40.56
N THR A 120 12.53 0.39 41.83
CA THR A 120 13.77 0.37 42.60
C THR A 120 14.76 -0.62 42.00
N HIS A 121 16.07 -0.43 42.26
CA HIS A 121 17.12 -1.32 41.76
C HIS A 121 16.88 -2.80 42.15
N ALA A 122 16.38 -3.02 43.36
CA ALA A 122 16.01 -4.34 43.87
C ALA A 122 14.90 -5.01 43.03
N GLU A 123 13.88 -4.25 42.64
CA GLU A 123 12.79 -4.76 41.83
C GLU A 123 13.24 -5.07 40.40
N LYS A 124 14.20 -4.31 39.87
CA LYS A 124 14.80 -4.54 38.54
C LYS A 124 15.58 -5.85 38.50
N MET A 125 16.36 -6.13 39.54
CA MET A 125 17.11 -7.38 39.72
C MET A 125 16.18 -8.61 39.79
N LEU A 126 15.11 -8.53 40.59
CA LEU A 126 14.13 -9.61 40.71
C LEU A 126 13.43 -9.92 39.37
N ARG A 127 13.14 -8.90 38.56
CA ARG A 127 12.54 -9.09 37.23
C ARG A 127 13.54 -9.70 36.24
N SER A 128 14.82 -9.32 36.27
CA SER A 128 15.85 -9.96 35.42
C SER A 128 16.08 -11.43 35.79
N GLU A 129 16.11 -11.77 37.07
CA GLU A 129 16.24 -13.16 37.52
C GLU A 129 15.02 -14.00 37.11
N ARG A 130 13.81 -13.44 37.23
CA ARG A 130 12.58 -14.12 36.79
C ARG A 130 12.57 -14.31 35.27
N ALA A 131 12.95 -13.31 34.49
CA ALA A 131 13.03 -13.40 33.04
C ALA A 131 14.05 -14.47 32.59
N ALA A 132 15.22 -14.53 33.23
CA ALA A 132 16.22 -15.55 32.98
C ALA A 132 15.71 -16.97 33.27
N ARG A 133 14.95 -17.16 34.36
CA ARG A 133 14.32 -18.46 34.66
C ARG A 133 13.24 -18.85 33.67
N VAL A 134 12.39 -17.91 33.25
CA VAL A 134 11.29 -18.17 32.30
C VAL A 134 11.83 -18.51 30.90
N LEU A 135 12.80 -17.73 30.40
CA LEU A 135 13.44 -17.97 29.11
C LEU A 135 14.34 -19.23 29.14
N GLY A 136 14.99 -19.51 30.27
CA GLY A 136 15.75 -20.75 30.48
C GLY A 136 14.86 -22.00 30.50
N ARG A 137 13.64 -21.91 31.07
CA ARG A 137 12.66 -23.02 31.07
C ARG A 137 12.10 -23.33 29.68
N SER A 138 12.01 -22.33 28.80
CA SER A 138 11.50 -22.51 27.43
C SER A 138 12.41 -23.36 26.54
N ARG A 139 13.70 -23.53 26.89
CA ARG A 139 14.63 -24.38 26.12
C ARG A 139 14.49 -25.88 26.43
N HIS A 140 13.77 -26.27 27.49
CA HIS A 140 13.71 -27.67 27.95
C HIS A 140 12.41 -28.42 27.62
N VAL A 141 11.46 -27.83 26.88
CA VAL A 141 10.15 -28.47 26.60
C VAL A 141 10.00 -28.95 25.14
N SER A 142 11.04 -28.89 24.31
CA SER A 142 10.98 -29.34 22.91
C SER A 142 11.96 -30.47 22.60
N SER A 143 11.90 -31.56 23.36
CA SER A 143 12.41 -32.86 22.90
C SER A 143 11.88 -33.99 23.79
N MET A 144 10.61 -34.38 23.65
CA MET A 144 10.15 -35.74 23.98
C MET A 144 8.66 -35.88 23.62
N SER A 145 8.39 -36.42 22.44
CA SER A 145 7.29 -37.35 22.13
C SER A 145 7.10 -37.42 20.61
N ALA A 146 7.89 -38.25 19.93
CA ALA A 146 7.51 -38.87 18.68
C ALA A 146 7.54 -40.38 18.93
N GLY A 147 6.36 -40.99 18.81
CA GLY A 147 6.06 -42.33 19.32
C GLY A 147 6.84 -43.46 18.66
N ALA A 148 7.11 -44.49 19.46
CA ALA A 148 7.53 -45.79 19.02
C ALA A 148 6.47 -46.82 19.42
N GLY A 149 5.96 -47.54 18.42
CA GLY A 149 5.63 -48.97 18.50
C GLY A 149 4.30 -49.36 19.12
N HIS A 150 3.35 -49.75 18.27
CA HIS A 150 2.67 -51.04 18.36
C HIS A 150 2.37 -51.56 16.96
#